data_AF-A0A8T0Z7U9-F1
#
_entry.id   AF-A0A8T0Z7U9-F1
#
_cell.length_a   1.000
_cell.length_b   1.000
_cell.length_c   1.000
_cell.angle_alpha   90.00
_cell.angle_beta   90.00
_cell.angle_gamma   90.00
#
_symmetry.space_group_name_H-M   'P 1'
#
loop_
_entity.id
_entity.type
_entity.pdbx_description
1 polymer ?
#
loop_
_entity_poly.entity_id
_entity_poly.type
_entity_poly.pdbx_seq_one_letter_code
_entity_poly.pdbx_strand_id
1 'polypeptide(L)'
;MWEYWVCGDQIAKYPPFRILSAPELEDGKAKRMLSSLRYVMLEIEARVLAQGAWVDKPSPGDAAEMLEAVKKSIAARPAAKRGELHPIEELQWTSLGRILRDQKKVRGVEEEDDDEEE
;
A
#
# COMPACT_ATOMS: atom_id res chain seq x y z
N MET A 1 -3.67 -1.56 -10.03
CA MET A 1 -2.50 -2.09 -9.30
C MET A 1 -2.90 -2.93 -8.10
N TRP A 2 -3.78 -2.46 -7.21
CA TRP A 2 -4.34 -3.29 -6.14
C TRP A 2 -5.01 -4.57 -6.65
N GLU A 3 -5.82 -4.48 -7.71
CA GLU A 3 -6.40 -5.66 -8.36
C GLU A 3 -5.34 -6.71 -8.75
N TYR A 4 -4.27 -6.32 -9.45
CA TYR A 4 -3.16 -7.22 -9.76
C TYR A 4 -2.43 -7.76 -8.52
N TRP A 5 -2.42 -7.02 -7.42
CA TRP A 5 -1.84 -7.46 -6.15
C TRP A 5 -2.59 -8.65 -5.56
N VAL A 6 -3.93 -8.60 -5.58
CA VAL A 6 -4.78 -9.62 -4.93
C VAL A 6 -5.36 -10.67 -5.89
N CYS A 7 -5.63 -10.32 -7.15
CA CYS A 7 -6.20 -11.19 -8.18
C CYS A 7 -5.14 -11.76 -9.14
N GLY A 8 -4.01 -11.08 -9.31
CA GLY A 8 -3.02 -11.40 -10.35
C GLY A 8 -3.44 -10.87 -11.73
N ASP A 9 -2.78 -11.36 -12.78
CA ASP A 9 -3.11 -11.04 -14.17
C ASP A 9 -3.53 -12.31 -14.89
N GLN A 10 -4.83 -12.44 -15.17
CA GLN A 10 -5.39 -13.61 -15.84
C GLN A 10 -4.96 -13.71 -17.32
N ILE A 11 -4.71 -12.57 -17.98
CA ILE A 11 -4.33 -12.53 -19.40
C ILE A 11 -2.89 -12.99 -19.54
N ALA A 12 -1.99 -12.41 -18.74
CA ALA A 12 -0.58 -12.76 -18.73
C ALA A 12 -0.28 -14.02 -17.89
N LYS A 13 -1.29 -14.62 -17.27
CA LYS A 13 -1.22 -15.81 -16.39
C LYS A 13 -0.25 -15.62 -15.21
N TYR A 14 -0.17 -14.40 -14.68
CA TYR A 14 0.56 -14.17 -13.44
C TYR A 14 -0.35 -14.41 -12.23
N PRO A 15 0.16 -15.07 -11.18
CA PRO A 15 -0.56 -15.16 -9.93
C PRO A 15 -0.66 -13.77 -9.26
N PRO A 16 -1.46 -13.63 -8.19
CA PRO A 16 -1.48 -12.42 -7.37
C PRO A 16 -0.08 -11.93 -7.04
N PHE A 17 0.21 -10.65 -7.32
CA PHE A 17 1.59 -10.15 -7.12
C PHE A 17 2.04 -10.22 -5.67
N ARG A 18 1.10 -10.31 -4.71
CA ARG A 18 1.39 -10.52 -3.29
C ARG A 18 2.16 -11.80 -2.98
N ILE A 19 2.01 -12.84 -3.81
CA ILE A 19 2.73 -14.12 -3.62
C ILE A 19 4.07 -14.15 -4.36
N LEU A 20 4.34 -13.17 -5.24
CA LEU A 20 5.61 -13.09 -5.95
C LEU A 20 6.72 -12.62 -5.02
N SER A 21 7.88 -13.26 -5.12
CA SER A 21 9.11 -12.86 -4.47
C SER A 21 10.10 -12.26 -5.47
N ALA A 22 10.85 -11.24 -5.06
CA ALA A 22 11.81 -10.55 -5.93
C ALA A 22 12.88 -11.46 -6.59
N PRO A 23 13.31 -12.59 -5.99
CA PRO A 23 14.19 -13.54 -6.65
C PRO A 23 13.58 -14.23 -7.88
N GLU A 24 12.26 -14.37 -7.94
CA GLU A 24 11.54 -15.06 -9.04
C GLU A 24 11.39 -14.19 -10.29
N LEU A 25 11.67 -12.89 -10.19
CA LEU A 25 11.66 -11.99 -11.34
C LEU A 25 13.04 -12.00 -11.99
N GLU A 26 13.12 -12.17 -13.31
CA GLU A 26 14.41 -12.10 -14.02
C GLU A 26 14.80 -10.65 -14.35
N ASP A 27 13.81 -9.78 -14.57
CA ASP A 27 14.01 -8.38 -14.95
C ASP A 27 14.29 -7.45 -13.76
N GLY A 28 15.41 -6.73 -13.81
CA GLY A 28 15.80 -5.76 -12.78
C GLY A 28 14.89 -4.52 -12.71
N LYS A 29 14.15 -4.18 -13.78
CA LYS A 29 13.13 -3.13 -13.73
C LYS A 29 11.88 -3.64 -13.01
N ALA A 30 11.41 -4.84 -13.33
CA ALA A 30 10.32 -5.51 -12.62
C ALA A 30 10.61 -5.67 -11.12
N LYS A 31 11.82 -6.08 -10.73
CA LYS A 31 12.23 -6.15 -9.31
C LYS A 31 12.08 -4.83 -8.57
N ARG A 32 12.62 -3.74 -9.13
CA ARG A 32 12.54 -2.40 -8.52
C ARG A 32 11.10 -1.90 -8.42
N MET A 33 10.31 -2.18 -9.45
CA MET A 33 8.88 -1.85 -9.46
C MET A 33 8.13 -2.65 -8.38
N LEU A 34 8.35 -3.96 -8.28
CA LEU A 34 7.73 -4.80 -7.25
C LEU A 34 8.11 -4.35 -5.85
N SER A 35 9.40 -4.09 -5.57
CA SER A 35 9.84 -3.58 -4.27
C SER A 35 9.19 -2.25 -3.90
N SER A 36 9.04 -1.34 -4.87
CA SER A 36 8.41 -0.03 -4.63
C SER A 36 6.90 -0.15 -4.40
N LEU A 37 6.25 -1.05 -5.14
CA LEU A 37 4.83 -1.33 -5.03
C LEU A 37 4.50 -2.03 -3.71
N ARG A 38 5.34 -2.98 -3.30
CA ARG A 38 5.12 -3.87 -2.15
C ARG A 38 4.92 -3.10 -0.85
N TYR A 39 5.64 -2.00 -0.65
CA TYR A 39 5.45 -1.17 0.54
C TYR A 39 4.01 -0.62 0.65
N VAL A 40 3.49 -0.06 -0.45
CA VAL A 40 2.14 0.49 -0.49
C VAL A 40 1.10 -0.61 -0.38
N MET A 41 1.28 -1.70 -1.11
CA MET A 41 0.30 -2.78 -1.15
C MET A 41 0.18 -3.52 0.18
N LEU A 42 1.28 -3.72 0.90
CA LEU A 42 1.25 -4.32 2.23
C LEU A 42 0.56 -3.41 3.25
N GLU A 43 0.68 -2.09 3.13
CA GLU A 43 -0.05 -1.15 3.99
C GLU A 43 -1.56 -1.20 3.73
N ILE A 44 -1.97 -1.27 2.45
CA ILE A 44 -3.38 -1.45 2.08
C ILE A 44 -3.89 -2.77 2.64
N GLU A 45 -3.15 -3.86 2.43
CA GLU A 45 -3.50 -5.20 2.92
C GLU A 45 -3.66 -5.24 4.44
N ALA A 46 -2.74 -4.64 5.19
CA ALA A 46 -2.84 -4.54 6.65
C ALA A 46 -4.11 -3.79 7.09
N ARG A 47 -4.48 -2.71 6.40
CA ARG A 47 -5.69 -1.94 6.71
C ARG A 47 -6.96 -2.71 6.34
N VAL A 48 -6.95 -3.45 5.23
CA VAL A 48 -8.10 -4.28 4.81
C VAL A 48 -8.33 -5.40 5.81
N LEU A 49 -7.26 -6.04 6.27
CA LEU A 49 -7.30 -7.06 7.32
C LEU A 49 -7.80 -6.47 8.64
N ALA A 50 -7.32 -5.30 9.04
CA ALA A 50 -7.74 -4.64 10.29
C ALA A 50 -9.24 -4.27 10.28
N GLN A 51 -9.82 -3.99 9.12
CA GLN A 51 -11.26 -3.72 8.97
C GLN A 51 -12.11 -4.98 8.77
N GLY A 52 -11.50 -6.17 8.69
CA GLY A 52 -12.21 -7.42 8.42
C GLY A 52 -12.80 -7.52 7.02
N ALA A 53 -12.36 -6.68 6.08
CA ALA A 53 -12.87 -6.63 4.71
C ALA A 53 -12.15 -7.61 3.75
N TRP A 54 -11.28 -8.48 4.27
CA TRP A 54 -10.43 -9.33 3.44
C TRP A 54 -11.19 -10.47 2.74
N VAL A 55 -11.02 -10.60 1.43
CA VAL A 55 -11.51 -11.72 0.62
C VAL A 55 -10.32 -12.52 0.08
N ASP A 56 -10.30 -13.84 0.31
CA ASP A 56 -9.12 -14.69 0.01
C ASP A 56 -8.90 -14.94 -1.49
N LYS A 57 -9.98 -15.08 -2.26
CA LYS A 57 -9.96 -15.29 -3.71
C LYS A 57 -10.83 -14.24 -4.40
N PRO A 58 -10.43 -12.97 -4.36
CA PRO A 58 -11.26 -11.87 -4.82
C PRO A 58 -11.40 -11.91 -6.34
N SER A 59 -12.61 -11.62 -6.82
CA SER A 59 -12.82 -11.11 -8.18
C SER A 59 -12.30 -9.67 -8.28
N PRO A 60 -12.15 -9.12 -9.51
CA PRO A 60 -11.85 -7.69 -9.68
C PRO A 60 -12.83 -6.76 -8.94
N GLY A 61 -14.11 -7.14 -8.85
CA GLY A 61 -15.12 -6.40 -8.09
C GLY A 61 -14.83 -6.42 -6.59
N ASP A 62 -14.56 -7.61 -6.03
CA ASP A 62 -14.22 -7.75 -4.61
C ASP A 62 -12.94 -6.96 -4.26
N ALA A 63 -11.95 -6.97 -5.16
CA ALA A 63 -10.72 -6.21 -4.99
C ALA A 63 -11.00 -4.69 -4.92
N ALA A 64 -11.91 -4.19 -5.76
CA ALA A 64 -12.33 -2.78 -5.71
C ALA A 64 -13.04 -2.45 -4.39
N GLU A 65 -13.96 -3.30 -3.93
CA GLU A 65 -14.66 -3.11 -2.65
C GLU A 65 -13.71 -3.13 -1.45
N MET A 66 -12.75 -4.06 -1.42
CA MET A 66 -11.69 -4.12 -0.42
C MET A 66 -10.93 -2.79 -0.35
N LEU A 67 -10.55 -2.23 -1.50
CA LEU A 67 -9.83 -0.96 -1.56
C LEU A 67 -10.69 0.22 -1.11
N GLU A 68 -11.95 0.29 -1.54
CA GLU A 68 -12.88 1.36 -1.16
C GLU A 68 -13.11 1.41 0.36
N ALA A 69 -13.20 0.26 1.03
CA ALA A 69 -13.36 0.17 2.48
C ALA A 69 -12.24 0.91 3.25
N VAL A 70 -11.01 0.80 2.75
CA VAL A 70 -9.82 1.36 3.43
C VAL A 70 -9.34 2.68 2.86
N LYS A 71 -9.85 3.11 1.70
CA LYS A 71 -9.40 4.28 0.95
C LYS A 71 -9.32 5.55 1.80
N LYS A 72 -10.33 5.79 2.65
CA LYS A 72 -10.37 6.94 3.57
C LYS A 72 -9.29 6.87 4.66
N SER A 73 -8.98 5.66 5.14
CA SER A 73 -7.92 5.44 6.12
C SER A 73 -6.52 5.51 5.51
N ILE A 74 -6.41 5.31 4.19
CA ILE A 74 -5.14 5.39 3.48
C ILE A 74 -4.81 6.79 2.98
N ALA A 75 -5.80 7.66 2.76
CA ALA A 75 -5.59 9.04 2.32
C ALA A 75 -4.56 9.73 3.23
N ALA A 76 -3.36 9.93 2.69
CA ALA A 76 -2.18 10.27 3.47
C ALA A 76 -1.81 11.74 3.21
N ARG A 77 -1.65 12.51 4.29
CA ARG A 77 -1.27 13.93 4.25
C ARG A 77 0.08 14.11 3.53
N PRO A 78 0.20 14.93 2.47
CA PRO A 78 1.50 15.35 1.98
C PRO A 78 2.18 16.25 3.01
N ALA A 79 3.43 15.94 3.35
CA ALA A 79 4.21 16.70 4.34
C ALA A 79 4.37 18.20 4.02
N ALA A 80 4.13 18.63 2.77
CA ALA A 80 4.28 20.02 2.34
C ALA A 80 3.06 20.91 2.63
N LYS A 81 1.88 20.36 2.93
CA LYS A 81 0.68 21.13 3.28
C LYS A 81 -0.07 20.42 4.41
N ARG A 82 0.10 20.91 5.63
CA ARG A 82 -0.46 20.39 6.90
C ARG A 82 -1.99 20.17 6.95
N GLY A 83 -2.78 20.43 5.89
CA GLY A 83 -4.24 20.37 5.92
C GLY A 83 -4.96 19.63 4.77
N GLU A 84 -4.29 19.28 3.67
CA GLU A 84 -4.98 18.69 2.51
C GLU A 84 -4.76 17.18 2.42
N LEU A 85 -5.82 16.40 2.62
CA LEU A 85 -5.85 14.97 2.33
C LEU A 85 -6.05 14.81 0.82
N HIS A 86 -5.08 14.20 0.13
CA HIS A 86 -5.25 13.86 -1.28
C HIS A 86 -5.85 12.45 -1.42
N PRO A 87 -6.91 12.27 -2.22
CA PRO A 87 -7.42 10.96 -2.58
C PRO A 87 -6.33 10.11 -3.24
N ILE A 88 -6.30 8.82 -2.91
CA ILE A 88 -5.33 7.85 -3.48
C ILE A 88 -5.43 7.72 -4.99
N GLU A 89 -6.62 7.95 -5.53
CA GLU A 89 -6.90 7.91 -6.97
C GLU A 89 -6.18 9.01 -7.75
N GLU A 90 -5.88 10.12 -7.08
CA GLU A 90 -5.16 11.26 -7.65
C GLU A 90 -3.64 11.15 -7.44
N LEU A 91 -3.20 10.21 -6.60
CA LEU A 91 -1.80 9.99 -6.29
C LEU A 91 -1.25 8.86 -7.16
N GLN A 92 -0.18 9.18 -7.90
CA GLN A 92 0.67 8.13 -8.48
C GLN A 92 1.13 7.19 -7.36
N TRP A 93 1.09 5.87 -7.58
CA TRP A 93 1.46 4.86 -6.56
C TRP A 93 2.87 5.09 -5.97
N THR A 94 3.78 5.66 -6.76
CA THR A 94 5.12 6.09 -6.33
C THR A 94 5.09 7.24 -5.32
N SER A 95 4.19 8.20 -5.50
CA SER A 95 3.94 9.29 -4.55
C SER A 95 3.31 8.77 -3.26
N LEU A 96 2.35 7.84 -3.35
CA LEU A 96 1.74 7.21 -2.17
C LEU A 96 2.79 6.46 -1.32
N GLY A 97 3.71 5.73 -1.97
CA GLY A 97 4.81 5.05 -1.28
C GLY A 97 5.85 5.98 -0.65
N ARG A 98 5.96 7.22 -1.11
CA ARG A 98 6.78 8.25 -0.44
C ARG A 98 6.06 8.79 0.79
N ILE A 99 4.78 9.17 0.66
CA ILE A 99 3.99 9.73 1.76
C ILE A 99 3.88 8.73 2.92
N LEU A 100 3.59 7.46 2.64
CA LEU A 100 3.50 6.42 3.67
C LEU A 100 4.85 6.17 4.38
N ARG A 101 5.99 6.39 3.71
CA ARG A 101 7.32 6.31 4.36
C ARG A 101 7.57 7.52 5.24
N ASP A 102 7.22 8.71 4.77
CA ASP A 102 7.36 9.96 5.54
C ASP A 102 6.46 9.92 6.79
N GLN A 103 5.24 9.39 6.70
CA GLN A 103 4.35 9.18 7.85
C GLN A 103 4.91 8.18 8.87
N LYS A 104 5.46 7.05 8.41
CA LYS A 104 6.10 6.07 9.32
C LYS A 104 7.29 6.69 10.03
N LYS A 105 8.06 7.53 9.34
CA LYS A 105 9.19 8.27 9.94
C LYS A 105 8.71 9.29 10.98
N VAL A 106 7.62 10.02 10.71
CA VAL A 106 7.04 10.95 11.70
C VAL A 106 6.53 10.19 12.93
N ARG A 107 5.80 9.09 12.74
CA ARG A 107 5.26 8.29 13.85
C ARG A 107 6.34 7.66 14.73
N GLY A 108 7.49 7.29 14.15
CA GLY A 108 8.63 6.76 14.91
C GLY A 108 9.46 7.83 15.63
N VAL A 109 9.30 9.11 15.28
CA VAL A 109 9.94 10.22 16.01
C VAL A 109 9.08 10.65 17.20
N GLU A 110 7.76 10.55 17.09
CA GLU A 110 6.82 10.84 18.19
C GLU A 110 6.83 9.78 19.32
N GLU A 111 7.37 8.58 19.09
CA GLU A 111 7.49 7.52 20.10
C GLU A 111 8.82 7.57 20.91
N GLU A 112 9.78 8.43 20.56
CA GLU A 112 11.09 8.54 21.24
C GLU A 112 11.19 9.71 22.25
N ASP A 113 10.18 10.58 22.35
CA ASP A 113 10.23 11.82 23.18
C ASP A 113 9.47 11.74 24.52
N ASP A 114 9.02 10.56 24.97
CA ASP A 114 8.18 10.39 26.19
C ASP A 114 8.88 9.67 27.36
N ASP A 115 10.22 9.59 27.38
CA ASP A 115 11.00 9.02 28.49
C ASP A 115 12.16 9.94 28.90
N GLU A 116 11.89 11.15 29.43
CA GLU A 116 12.83 11.84 30.34
C GLU A 116 12.19 13.04 31.09
N GLU A 117 11.23 12.80 31.99
CA GLU A 117 11.00 13.69 33.16
C GLU A 117 10.50 12.89 34.38
N GLU A 118 11.42 12.43 35.23
CA GLU A 118 11.57 12.74 36.67
C GLU A 118 12.52 11.76 37.39
#